data_AF-A0AAV8WR61-F1
#
_entry.id   AF-A0AAV8WR61-F1
#
_cell.length_a   1.000
_cell.length_b   1.000
_cell.length_c   1.000
_cell.angle_alpha   90.00
_cell.angle_beta   90.00
_cell.angle_gamma   90.00
#
_symmetry.space_group_name_H-M   'P 1'
#
loop_
_entity.id
_entity.type
_entity.pdbx_description
1 polymer ?
#
loop_
_entity_poly.entity_id
_entity_poly.type
_entity_poly.pdbx_seq_one_letter_code
_entity_poly.pdbx_strand_id
1 'polypeptide(L)'
;MGSTAKAIVTGFICRLCSEQKKNVIHLYTSRAKKLNLLKKIKLLPISVEKYDNLPKTICKQCINRLEAQYELMQKIRRSSAIHNSHRIYHDN
;
A
#
# COMPACT_ATOMS: atom_id res chain seq x y z
N MET A 1 6.79 12.83 -38.90
CA MET A 1 7.05 12.52 -37.47
C MET A 1 6.57 13.71 -36.65
N GLY A 2 5.62 13.52 -35.73
CA GLY A 2 4.98 14.61 -34.99
C GLY A 2 5.88 15.20 -33.89
N SER A 3 5.81 16.51 -33.69
CA SER A 3 6.58 17.24 -32.68
C SER A 3 6.16 16.83 -31.26
N THR A 4 7.11 16.32 -30.47
CA THR A 4 6.92 15.99 -29.05
C THR A 4 7.02 17.21 -28.13
N ALA A 5 7.27 18.41 -28.67
CA ALA A 5 7.51 19.62 -27.89
C ALA A 5 6.31 20.07 -27.01
N LYS A 6 5.09 19.61 -27.33
CA LYS A 6 3.87 19.84 -26.54
C LYS A 6 3.30 18.57 -25.89
N ALA A 7 4.06 17.46 -25.87
CA ALA A 7 3.56 16.21 -25.31
C ALA A 7 3.41 16.34 -23.79
N ILE A 8 2.16 16.28 -23.31
CA ILE A 8 1.86 16.22 -21.88
C ILE A 8 2.36 14.87 -21.37
N VAL A 9 3.25 14.86 -20.37
CA VAL A 9 3.66 13.62 -19.69
C VAL A 9 2.46 13.09 -18.91
N THR A 10 1.74 12.14 -19.50
CA THR A 10 0.57 11.50 -18.89
C THR A 10 1.02 10.66 -17.69
N GLY A 11 0.63 11.07 -16.48
CA GLY A 11 0.76 10.24 -15.28
C GLY A 11 -0.41 9.27 -15.12
N PHE A 12 -0.30 8.35 -14.17
CA PHE A 12 -1.37 7.42 -13.80
C PHE A 12 -2.01 7.82 -12.47
N ILE A 13 -3.29 7.52 -12.29
CA ILE A 13 -4.00 7.77 -11.04
C ILE A 13 -3.57 6.74 -9.98
N CYS A 14 -3.27 7.21 -8.77
CA CYS A 14 -2.96 6.34 -7.64
C CYS A 14 -4.24 5.78 -6.98
N ARG A 15 -4.30 4.47 -6.72
CA ARG A 15 -5.42 3.79 -6.05
C ARG A 15 -5.68 4.27 -4.60
N LEU A 16 -4.67 4.79 -3.92
CA LEU A 16 -4.78 5.16 -2.51
C LEU A 16 -5.04 6.64 -2.26
N CYS A 17 -4.51 7.54 -3.10
CA CYS A 17 -4.71 8.98 -2.94
C CYS A 17 -5.51 9.63 -4.07
N SER A 18 -5.89 8.88 -5.11
CA SER A 18 -6.66 9.37 -6.28
C SER A 18 -6.01 10.51 -7.06
N GLU A 19 -4.76 10.85 -6.77
CA GLU A 19 -4.00 11.87 -7.50
C GLU A 19 -3.28 11.27 -8.72
N GLN A 20 -3.11 12.08 -9.77
CA GLN A 20 -2.28 11.73 -10.92
C GLN A 20 -0.79 11.85 -10.58
N LYS A 21 -0.03 10.78 -10.86
CA LYS A 21 1.38 10.67 -10.49
C LYS A 21 2.18 10.16 -11.68
N LYS A 22 3.33 10.80 -11.93
CA LYS A 22 4.27 10.38 -12.98
C LYS A 22 4.90 9.01 -12.69
N ASN A 23 5.16 8.73 -11.41
CA ASN A 23 5.82 7.51 -10.95
C ASN A 23 4.87 6.67 -10.10
N VAL A 24 4.42 5.56 -10.66
CA VAL A 24 3.54 4.58 -10.01
C VAL A 24 4.05 3.16 -10.21
N ILE A 25 3.59 2.24 -9.36
CA ILE A 25 3.79 0.81 -9.48
C ILE A 25 2.43 0.15 -9.67
N HIS A 26 2.30 -0.68 -10.70
CA HIS A 26 1.11 -1.48 -10.91
C HIS A 26 1.09 -2.68 -9.94
N LEU A 27 -0.03 -2.87 -9.23
CA LEU A 27 -0.23 -3.78 -8.10
C LEU A 27 0.04 -5.26 -8.39
N TYR A 28 -0.09 -5.66 -9.66
CA TYR A 28 0.07 -7.05 -10.11
C TYR A 28 1.40 -7.32 -10.81
N THR A 29 2.38 -6.42 -10.67
CA THR A 29 3.74 -6.62 -11.20
C THR A 29 4.61 -7.42 -10.24
N SER A 30 5.71 -8.00 -10.75
CA SER A 30 6.73 -8.67 -9.94
C SER A 30 7.32 -7.75 -8.86
N ARG A 31 7.50 -6.46 -9.18
CA ARG A 31 7.94 -5.44 -8.21
C ARG A 31 6.94 -5.26 -7.07
N ALA A 32 5.65 -5.15 -7.37
CA ALA A 32 4.61 -5.07 -6.35
C ALA A 32 4.53 -6.33 -5.48
N LYS A 33 4.75 -7.52 -6.08
CA LYS A 33 4.84 -8.79 -5.36
C LYS A 33 6.03 -8.82 -4.40
N LYS A 34 7.23 -8.39 -4.83
CA LYS A 34 8.43 -8.28 -3.96
C LYS A 34 8.19 -7.37 -2.75
N LEU A 35 7.47 -6.26 -2.95
CA LEU A 35 7.10 -5.32 -1.89
C LEU A 35 5.89 -5.78 -1.04
N ASN A 36 5.27 -6.91 -1.39
CA ASN A 36 4.07 -7.44 -0.75
C ASN A 36 2.90 -6.43 -0.68
N LEU A 37 2.74 -5.57 -1.70
CA LEU A 37 1.80 -4.44 -1.65
C LEU A 37 0.35 -4.89 -1.38
N LEU A 38 -0.15 -5.89 -2.10
CA LEU A 38 -1.51 -6.40 -1.92
C LEU A 38 -1.75 -6.92 -0.49
N LYS A 39 -0.76 -7.59 0.11
CA LYS A 39 -0.85 -8.07 1.50
C LYS A 39 -0.92 -6.91 2.48
N LYS A 40 -0.10 -5.87 2.28
CA LYS A 40 -0.08 -4.69 3.15
C LYS A 40 -1.37 -3.87 3.02
N ILE A 41 -1.90 -3.71 1.81
CA ILE A 41 -3.15 -2.96 1.55
C ILE A 41 -4.35 -3.61 2.24
N LYS A 42 -4.39 -4.94 2.37
CA LYS A 42 -5.46 -5.64 3.10
C LYS A 42 -5.57 -5.24 4.57
N LEU A 43 -4.59 -4.54 5.14
CA LEU A 43 -4.67 -3.99 6.50
C LEU A 43 -5.40 -2.65 6.56
N LEU A 44 -5.62 -2.00 5.42
CA LEU A 44 -6.42 -0.80 5.32
C LEU A 44 -7.90 -1.20 5.22
N PRO A 45 -8.83 -0.35 5.68
CA PRO A 45 -10.27 -0.60 5.59
C PRO A 45 -10.79 -0.34 4.16
N ILE A 46 -10.14 -0.90 3.15
CA ILE A 46 -10.54 -0.79 1.74
C ILE A 46 -10.44 -2.16 1.06
N SER A 47 -11.35 -2.43 0.12
CA SER A 47 -11.25 -3.59 -0.76
C SER A 47 -10.48 -3.21 -2.03
N VAL A 48 -9.54 -4.07 -2.43
CA VAL A 48 -8.82 -3.96 -3.70
C VAL A 48 -8.95 -5.28 -4.43
N GLU A 49 -9.69 -5.26 -5.53
CA GLU A 49 -9.96 -6.43 -6.34
C GLU A 49 -9.23 -6.34 -7.68
N LYS A 50 -8.87 -7.49 -8.24
CA LYS A 50 -8.15 -7.54 -9.52
C LYS A 50 -9.01 -7.04 -10.68
N TYR A 51 -10.30 -7.33 -10.64
CA TYR A 51 -11.23 -7.08 -11.73
C TYR A 51 -12.16 -5.87 -11.50
N ASP A 52 -11.96 -5.10 -10.41
CA ASP A 52 -12.71 -3.85 -10.23
C ASP A 52 -12.31 -2.77 -11.27
N ASN A 53 -13.19 -1.78 -11.49
CA ASN A 53 -12.97 -0.69 -12.47
C ASN A 53 -12.14 0.48 -11.90
N LEU A 54 -11.37 0.25 -10.84
CA LEU A 54 -10.61 1.28 -10.16
C LEU A 54 -9.10 1.15 -10.48
N PRO A 55 -8.29 2.21 -10.25
CA PRO A 55 -6.88 2.21 -10.62
C PRO A 55 -6.11 1.03 -10.02
N LYS A 56 -5.26 0.40 -10.83
CA LYS A 56 -4.39 -0.72 -10.40
C LYS A 56 -2.97 -0.27 -10.05
N THR A 57 -2.76 1.03 -9.94
CA THR A 57 -1.45 1.68 -9.76
C THR A 57 -1.38 2.39 -8.41
N ILE A 58 -0.21 2.36 -7.77
CA ILE A 58 0.06 3.08 -6.52
C ILE A 58 1.31 3.91 -6.66
N CYS A 59 1.28 5.15 -6.14
CA CYS A 59 2.42 6.05 -6.15
C CYS A 59 3.40 5.77 -5.00
N LYS A 60 4.67 6.19 -5.18
CA LYS A 60 5.73 6.00 -4.17
C LYS A 60 5.37 6.54 -2.79
N GLN A 61 4.72 7.70 -2.72
CA GLN A 61 4.32 8.33 -1.45
C GLN A 61 3.34 7.46 -0.66
N CYS A 62 2.35 6.88 -1.33
CA CYS A 62 1.41 5.97 -0.70
C CYS A 62 2.06 4.65 -0.28
N ILE A 63 3.05 4.14 -1.02
CA ILE A 63 3.81 2.93 -0.61
C ILE A 63 4.56 3.21 0.69
N ASN A 64 5.28 4.34 0.79
CA ASN A 64 6.03 4.68 1.98
C ASN A 64 5.12 4.82 3.21
N ARG A 65 3.95 5.46 3.06
CA ARG A 65 2.95 5.56 4.13
C ARG A 65 2.40 4.18 4.53
N LEU A 66 2.10 3.34 3.55
CA LEU A 66 1.62 1.98 3.78
C LEU A 66 2.66 1.13 4.53
N GLU A 67 3.94 1.30 4.23
CA GLU A 67 5.03 0.64 4.95
C GLU A 67 5.14 1.10 6.39
N ALA A 68 5.13 2.42 6.63
CA ALA A 68 5.15 2.96 7.99
C ALA A 68 3.96 2.46 8.83
N GLN A 69 2.76 2.43 8.25
CA GLN A 69 1.57 1.88 8.90
C GLN A 69 1.72 0.38 9.19
N TYR A 70 2.21 -0.41 8.23
CA TYR A 70 2.43 -1.85 8.41
C TYR A 70 3.41 -2.14 9.56
N GLU A 71 4.52 -1.41 9.62
CA GLU A 71 5.52 -1.53 10.69
C GLU A 71 4.95 -1.17 12.05
N LEU A 72 4.18 -0.08 12.14
CA LEU A 72 3.51 0.32 13.38
C LEU A 72 2.54 -0.77 13.85
N MET A 73 1.69 -1.30 12.96
CA MET A 73 0.76 -2.37 13.32
C MET A 73 1.47 -3.65 13.79
N GLN A 74 2.60 -3.99 13.18
CA GLN A 74 3.43 -5.12 13.63
C GLN A 74 3.96 -4.91 15.06
N LYS A 75 4.45 -3.71 15.36
CA LYS A 75 4.94 -3.36 16.72
C LYS A 75 3.81 -3.42 17.75
N ILE A 76 2.65 -2.86 17.42
CA ILE A 76 1.46 -2.91 18.30
C ILE A 76 1.07 -4.36 18.57
N ARG A 77 0.94 -5.20 17.53
CA ARG A 77 0.58 -6.62 17.72
C ARG A 77 1.55 -7.37 18.62
N ARG A 78 2.86 -7.13 18.49
CA ARG A 78 3.88 -7.74 19.35
C ARG A 78 3.75 -7.26 20.80
N SER A 79 3.57 -5.96 21.00
CA SER A 79 3.37 -5.37 22.32
C SER A 79 2.11 -5.91 22.99
N SER A 80 0.99 -5.99 22.26
CA SER A 80 -0.26 -6.57 22.76
C SER A 80 -0.14 -8.05 23.10
N ALA A 81 0.61 -8.83 22.30
CA ALA A 81 0.85 -10.24 22.60
C ALA A 81 1.62 -10.40 23.93
N ILE A 82 2.68 -9.62 24.15
CA ILE A 82 3.45 -9.63 25.40
C ILE A 82 2.56 -9.24 26.58
N HIS A 83 1.80 -8.15 26.44
CA HIS A 83 0.89 -7.68 27.47
C HIS A 83 -0.17 -8.71 27.84
N ASN A 84 -0.80 -9.34 26.83
CA ASN A 84 -1.80 -10.39 27.04
C ASN A 84 -1.21 -11.61 27.73
N SER A 85 -0.01 -12.06 27.34
CA SER A 85 0.68 -13.16 28.00
C SER A 85 0.96 -12.83 29.47
N HIS A 86 1.50 -11.65 29.76
CA HIS A 86 1.76 -11.20 31.13
C HIS A 86 0.46 -11.17 31.96
N ARG A 87 -0.63 -10.64 31.40
CA ARG A 87 -1.93 -10.60 32.07
C ARG A 87 -2.40 -12.00 32.47
N ILE A 88 -2.28 -12.98 31.57
CA ILE A 88 -2.65 -14.38 31.84
C ILE A 88 -1.82 -15.00 32.98
N TYR A 89 -0.54 -14.65 33.12
CA TYR A 89 0.30 -15.17 34.21
C TYR A 89 -0.06 -14.60 35.59
N HIS A 90 -0.67 -13.41 35.66
CA HIS A 90 -1.01 -12.75 36.94
C HIS A 90 -2.50 -12.88 37.34
N ASP A 91 -3.37 -13.29 36.42
CA ASP A 91 -4.81 -13.52 36.69
C ASP A 91 -5.12 -14.99 37.12
N ASN A 92 -4.12 -15.88 37.19
CA ASN A 92 -4.22 -17.26 37.73
C ASN A 92 -3.48 -17.36 39.07
#